data_AF-A0A7J6KKT9-F1
#
_entry.id   AF-A0A7J6KKT9-F1
#
_cell.length_a   1.000
_cell.length_b   1.000
_cell.length_c   1.000
_cell.angle_alpha   90.00
_cell.angle_beta   90.00
_cell.angle_gamma   90.00
#
_symmetry.space_group_name_H-M   'P 1'
#
loop_
_entity.id
_entity.type
_entity.pdbx_description
1 polymer ?
#
loop_
_entity_poly.entity_id
_entity_poly.type
_entity_poly.pdbx_seq_one_letter_code
_entity_poly.pdbx_strand_id
1 'polypeptide(L)'
;SLRARNASEETPLLVASKYGRVRTIRLLLLLEEKLLRYTRETDEHPLVDDLDNCGRNALHLCPDPEGIRILLGAGCDVFKIDDLQRLPIAWAQRRGADPEVMELLGDAMEKRHRHSHRRQI
;
A
#
# COMPACT_ATOMS: atom_id res chain seq x y z
N SER A 1 -4.94 -18.05 -5.60
CA SER A 1 -5.82 -16.86 -5.61
C SER A 1 -4.99 -15.63 -5.27
N LEU A 2 -5.25 -14.47 -5.89
CA LEU A 2 -4.57 -13.20 -5.56
C LEU A 2 -4.86 -12.73 -4.13
N ARG A 3 -5.97 -13.18 -3.54
CA ARG A 3 -6.40 -12.84 -2.17
C ARG A 3 -6.19 -13.98 -1.16
N ALA A 4 -5.40 -15.01 -1.52
CA ALA A 4 -5.09 -16.09 -0.58
C ALA A 4 -4.30 -15.55 0.63
N ARG A 5 -4.73 -15.88 1.85
CA ARG A 5 -4.11 -15.38 3.09
C ARG A 5 -3.29 -16.45 3.79
N ASN A 6 -2.15 -16.06 4.36
CA ASN A 6 -1.37 -16.92 5.26
C ASN A 6 -1.86 -16.78 6.72
N ALA A 7 -1.15 -17.42 7.67
CA ALA A 7 -1.50 -17.37 9.10
C ALA A 7 -1.40 -15.97 9.74
N SER A 8 -0.70 -15.03 9.11
CA SER A 8 -0.61 -13.62 9.51
C SER A 8 -1.66 -12.75 8.80
N GLU A 9 -2.62 -13.38 8.12
CA GLU A 9 -3.59 -12.75 7.22
C GLU A 9 -2.98 -11.99 6.03
N GLU A 10 -1.69 -12.20 5.73
CA GLU A 10 -1.02 -11.51 4.64
C GLU A 10 -1.45 -12.12 3.29
N THR A 11 -1.91 -11.28 2.37
CA THR A 11 -2.08 -11.62 0.96
C THR A 11 -0.73 -11.67 0.24
N PRO A 12 -0.63 -12.24 -0.98
CA PRO A 12 0.61 -12.25 -1.75
C PRO A 12 1.18 -10.84 -1.96
N LEU A 13 0.33 -9.80 -2.06
CA LEU A 13 0.77 -8.41 -2.18
C LEU A 13 1.44 -7.93 -0.90
N LEU A 14 0.88 -8.23 0.26
CA LEU A 14 1.46 -7.89 1.57
C LEU A 14 2.79 -8.59 1.79
N VAL A 15 2.88 -9.89 1.48
CA VAL A 15 4.13 -10.66 1.56
C VAL A 15 5.18 -10.09 0.60
N ALA A 16 4.82 -9.84 -0.67
CA ALA A 16 5.74 -9.26 -1.65
C ALA A 16 6.26 -7.87 -1.20
N SER A 17 5.37 -7.04 -0.66
CA SER A 17 5.70 -5.71 -0.12
C SER A 17 6.68 -5.81 1.04
N LYS A 18 6.38 -6.65 2.04
CA LYS A 18 7.22 -6.88 3.22
C LYS A 18 8.67 -7.26 2.90
N TYR A 19 8.86 -8.03 1.84
CA TYR A 19 10.19 -8.48 1.39
C TYR A 19 10.78 -7.64 0.24
N GLY A 20 10.20 -6.47 -0.06
CA GLY A 20 10.71 -5.57 -1.10
C GLY A 20 10.73 -6.21 -2.49
N ARG A 21 9.84 -7.15 -2.78
CA ARG A 21 9.79 -7.87 -4.06
C ARG A 21 9.11 -7.01 -5.13
N VAL A 22 9.74 -5.91 -5.52
CA VAL A 22 9.20 -4.88 -6.44
C VAL A 22 8.59 -5.48 -7.71
N ARG A 23 9.29 -6.41 -8.36
CA ARG A 23 8.77 -7.09 -9.56
C ARG A 23 7.48 -7.86 -9.28
N THR A 24 7.40 -8.54 -8.15
CA THR A 24 6.20 -9.29 -7.74
C THR A 24 5.06 -8.36 -7.39
N ILE A 25 5.32 -7.24 -6.68
CA ILE A 25 4.31 -6.20 -6.39
C ILE A 25 3.69 -5.71 -7.71
N ARG A 26 4.54 -5.33 -8.67
CA ARG A 26 4.11 -4.87 -9.99
C ARG A 26 3.27 -5.90 -10.74
N LEU A 27 3.71 -7.17 -10.73
CA LEU A 27 2.98 -8.25 -11.39
C LEU A 27 1.60 -8.50 -10.75
N LEU A 28 1.51 -8.50 -9.42
CA LEU A 28 0.25 -8.74 -8.71
C LEU A 28 -0.79 -7.66 -9.01
N LEU A 29 -0.38 -6.38 -8.95
CA LEU A 29 -1.26 -5.25 -9.27
C LEU A 29 -1.70 -5.24 -10.74
N LEU A 30 -0.77 -5.54 -11.67
CA LEU A 30 -1.10 -5.67 -13.08
C LEU A 30 -2.08 -6.82 -13.36
N LEU A 31 -1.93 -7.95 -12.66
CA LEU A 31 -2.84 -9.08 -12.79
C LEU A 31 -4.24 -8.74 -12.28
N GLU A 32 -4.35 -8.07 -11.13
CA GLU A 32 -5.63 -7.57 -10.62
C GLU A 32 -6.30 -6.64 -11.64
N GLU A 33 -5.59 -5.60 -12.11
CA GLU A 33 -6.14 -4.66 -13.10
C GLU A 33 -6.67 -5.40 -14.33
N LYS A 34 -5.91 -6.38 -14.84
CA LYS A 34 -6.34 -7.21 -15.97
C LYS A 34 -7.57 -8.05 -15.66
N LEU A 35 -7.69 -8.62 -14.46
CA LEU A 35 -8.82 -9.46 -14.07
C LEU A 35 -10.09 -8.63 -13.83
N LEU A 36 -9.98 -7.47 -13.18
CA LEU A 36 -11.11 -6.56 -12.92
C LEU A 36 -11.73 -6.02 -14.21
N ARG A 37 -10.94 -5.85 -15.28
CA ARG A 37 -11.46 -5.44 -16.61
C ARG A 37 -12.43 -6.46 -17.24
N TYR A 38 -12.49 -7.68 -16.73
CA TYR A 38 -13.42 -8.72 -17.19
C TYR A 38 -14.65 -8.89 -16.28
N THR A 39 -14.73 -8.19 -15.15
CA THR A 39 -15.83 -8.33 -14.18
C THR A 39 -16.43 -6.96 -13.88
N ARG A 40 -17.64 -6.68 -14.40
CA ARG A 40 -18.35 -5.41 -14.19
C ARG A 40 -18.85 -5.20 -12.76
N GLU A 41 -18.86 -6.27 -11.97
CA GLU A 41 -19.48 -6.34 -10.66
C GLU A 41 -18.59 -7.20 -9.77
N THR A 42 -17.67 -6.57 -9.05
CA THR A 42 -17.12 -7.20 -7.86
C THR A 42 -17.25 -6.20 -6.73
N ASP A 43 -18.01 -6.56 -5.70
CA ASP A 43 -18.00 -5.88 -4.39
C ASP A 43 -16.62 -6.03 -3.70
N GLU A 44 -15.67 -6.72 -4.33
CA GLU A 44 -14.29 -6.82 -3.89
C GLU A 44 -13.56 -5.48 -4.09
N HIS A 45 -13.02 -4.93 -3.01
CA HIS A 45 -12.19 -3.73 -3.09
C HIS A 45 -10.82 -4.04 -3.73
N PRO A 46 -10.01 -3.03 -4.09
CA PRO A 46 -8.65 -3.22 -4.64
C PRO A 46 -7.67 -4.00 -3.72
N LEU A 47 -6.72 -4.78 -4.25
CA LEU A 47 -5.71 -5.51 -3.45
C LEU A 47 -4.92 -4.58 -2.53
N VAL A 48 -4.75 -3.32 -2.92
CA VAL A 48 -3.99 -2.32 -2.17
C VAL A 48 -4.59 -1.95 -0.81
N ASP A 49 -5.88 -2.20 -0.55
CA ASP A 49 -6.45 -1.98 0.78
C ASP A 49 -6.55 -3.25 1.64
N ASP A 50 -5.98 -4.38 1.17
CA ASP A 50 -5.79 -5.54 2.03
C ASP A 50 -4.86 -5.22 3.21
N LEU A 51 -5.24 -5.74 4.37
CA LEU A 51 -4.51 -5.57 5.63
C LEU A 51 -4.04 -6.93 6.15
N ASP A 52 -2.93 -6.94 6.87
CA ASP A 52 -2.54 -8.07 7.71
C ASP A 52 -3.29 -8.04 9.05
N ASN A 53 -3.01 -9.03 9.89
CA ASN A 53 -3.64 -9.19 11.22
C ASN A 53 -3.28 -8.10 12.25
N CYS A 54 -2.44 -7.12 11.88
CA CYS A 54 -2.09 -5.95 12.69
C CYS A 54 -2.72 -4.66 12.13
N GLY A 55 -3.63 -4.77 11.16
CA GLY A 55 -4.25 -3.63 10.48
C GLY A 55 -3.32 -2.92 9.49
N ARG A 56 -2.18 -3.52 9.12
CA ARG A 56 -1.18 -2.88 8.25
C ARG A 56 -1.46 -3.16 6.79
N ASN A 57 -1.48 -2.11 5.97
CA ASN A 57 -1.46 -2.24 4.51
C ASN A 57 -0.03 -2.42 3.97
N ALA A 58 0.10 -2.53 2.65
CA ALA A 58 1.38 -2.74 1.97
C ALA A 58 2.44 -1.66 2.25
N LEU A 59 2.04 -0.38 2.42
CA LEU A 59 2.97 0.73 2.68
C LEU A 59 3.63 0.63 4.06
N HIS A 60 2.96 0.07 5.07
CA HIS A 60 3.57 -0.18 6.39
C HIS A 60 4.70 -1.21 6.34
N LEU A 61 4.64 -2.10 5.35
CA LEU A 61 5.51 -3.26 5.25
C LEU A 61 6.69 -3.01 4.31
N CYS A 62 6.49 -2.24 3.24
CA CYS A 62 7.44 -2.10 2.14
C CYS A 62 8.67 -1.25 2.51
N PRO A 63 9.90 -1.80 2.43
CA PRO A 63 11.12 -1.04 2.72
C PRO A 63 11.74 -0.38 1.49
N ASP A 64 11.22 -0.65 0.29
CA ASP A 64 11.85 -0.31 -0.98
C ASP A 64 11.21 0.94 -1.61
N PRO A 65 11.99 1.98 -1.97
CA PRO A 65 11.45 3.22 -2.56
C PRO A 65 10.63 3.01 -3.83
N GLU A 66 11.05 2.10 -4.71
CA GLU A 66 10.32 1.81 -5.96
C GLU A 66 9.03 1.04 -5.66
N GLY A 67 9.08 0.11 -4.70
CA GLY A 67 7.88 -0.54 -4.16
C GLY A 67 6.87 0.49 -3.63
N ILE A 68 7.33 1.48 -2.86
CA ILE A 68 6.49 2.56 -2.32
C ILE A 68 5.86 3.39 -3.46
N ARG A 69 6.64 3.80 -4.47
CA ARG A 69 6.11 4.50 -5.65
C ARG A 69 4.99 3.75 -6.35
N ILE A 70 5.20 2.44 -6.58
CA ILE A 70 4.21 1.60 -7.26
C ILE A 70 2.93 1.49 -6.42
N LEU A 71 3.06 1.24 -5.11
CA LEU A 71 1.92 1.09 -4.20
C LEU A 71 1.11 2.39 -4.08
N LEU A 72 1.78 3.54 -3.95
CA LEU A 72 1.14 4.87 -3.96
C LEU A 72 0.43 5.14 -5.29
N GLY A 73 1.08 4.83 -6.42
CA GLY A 73 0.50 4.99 -7.75
C GLY A 73 -0.73 4.11 -7.99
N ALA A 74 -0.79 2.94 -7.33
CA ALA A 74 -1.95 2.05 -7.35
C ALA A 74 -3.07 2.46 -6.37
N GLY A 75 -2.91 3.57 -5.65
CA GLY A 75 -3.94 4.12 -4.77
C GLY A 75 -3.91 3.63 -3.33
N CYS A 76 -2.86 2.91 -2.91
CA CYS A 76 -2.73 2.43 -1.54
C CYS A 76 -2.80 3.58 -0.54
N ASP A 77 -3.60 3.42 0.53
CA ASP A 77 -3.89 4.49 1.47
C ASP A 77 -2.67 4.82 2.36
N VAL A 78 -2.07 5.98 2.11
CA VAL A 78 -0.94 6.50 2.89
C VAL A 78 -1.35 6.94 4.32
N PHE A 79 -2.64 7.13 4.58
CA PHE A 79 -3.17 7.53 5.89
C PHE A 79 -3.71 6.36 6.72
N LYS A 80 -3.62 5.13 6.22
CA LYS A 80 -4.08 3.97 6.97
C LYS A 80 -3.29 3.85 8.27
N ILE A 81 -3.98 3.72 9.38
CA ILE A 81 -3.37 3.43 10.68
C ILE A 81 -3.44 1.93 10.97
N ASP A 82 -2.35 1.40 11.55
CA ASP A 82 -2.31 0.06 12.13
C ASP A 82 -3.03 0.00 13.49
N ASP A 83 -3.12 -1.19 14.08
CA ASP A 83 -3.77 -1.38 15.39
C ASP A 83 -3.06 -0.64 16.54
N LEU A 84 -1.80 -0.24 16.32
CA LEU A 84 -1.01 0.58 17.25
C LEU A 84 -1.10 2.07 16.92
N GLN A 85 -2.09 2.49 16.11
CA GLN A 85 -2.35 3.87 15.71
C GLN A 85 -1.19 4.52 14.94
N ARG A 86 -0.39 3.73 14.21
CA ARG A 86 0.76 4.22 13.45
C ARG A 86 0.45 4.21 11.96
N LEU A 87 0.85 5.31 11.32
CA LEU A 87 0.91 5.45 9.87
C LEU A 87 2.07 4.66 9.26
N PRO A 88 2.09 4.42 7.93
CA PRO A 88 3.23 3.84 7.24
C PRO A 88 4.54 4.58 7.51
N ILE A 89 4.51 5.93 7.52
CA ILE A 89 5.70 6.76 7.75
C ILE A 89 6.29 6.56 9.15
N ALA A 90 5.45 6.35 10.18
CA ALA A 90 5.93 6.10 11.54
C ALA A 90 6.68 4.75 11.63
N TRP A 91 6.28 3.75 10.84
CA TRP A 91 7.01 2.50 10.72
C TRP A 91 8.34 2.65 9.97
N ALA A 92 8.37 3.42 8.89
CA ALA A 92 9.59 3.73 8.16
C ALA A 92 10.63 4.42 9.06
N GLN A 93 10.20 5.42 9.85
CA GLN A 93 11.06 6.09 10.85
C GLN A 93 11.59 5.11 11.90
N ARG A 94 10.71 4.31 12.50
CA ARG A 94 11.07 3.37 13.57
C ARG A 94 12.09 2.33 13.12
N ARG A 95 12.07 1.96 11.84
CA ARG A 95 13.00 0.98 11.26
C ARG A 95 14.29 1.61 10.74
N GLY A 96 14.40 2.94 10.73
CA GLY A 96 15.50 3.63 10.06
C GLY A 96 15.53 3.32 8.56
N ALA A 97 14.36 3.36 7.91
CA ALA A 97 14.23 3.10 6.48
C ALA A 97 15.01 4.12 5.64
N ASP A 98 15.18 3.80 4.35
CA ASP A 98 15.79 4.68 3.37
C ASP A 98 15.15 6.09 3.42
N PRO A 99 15.95 7.18 3.44
CA PRO A 99 15.42 8.55 3.40
C PRO A 99 14.46 8.80 2.23
N GLU A 100 14.64 8.14 1.10
CA GLU A 100 13.76 8.25 -0.06
C GLU A 100 12.36 7.67 0.24
N VAL A 101 12.26 6.58 1.01
CA VAL A 101 10.96 6.05 1.47
C VAL A 101 10.25 7.08 2.34
N MET A 102 10.99 7.71 3.25
CA MET A 102 10.47 8.75 4.13
C MET A 102 9.95 9.96 3.35
N GLU A 103 10.73 10.42 2.37
CA GLU A 103 10.36 11.52 1.48
C GLU A 103 9.09 11.16 0.69
N LEU A 104 9.05 10.01 0.02
CA LEU A 104 7.91 9.58 -0.80
C LEU A 104 6.60 9.52 -0.01
N LEU A 105 6.63 8.97 1.21
CA LEU A 105 5.46 8.89 2.08
C LEU A 105 5.00 10.28 2.54
N GLY A 106 5.93 11.14 2.95
CA GLY A 106 5.63 12.52 3.34
C GLY A 106 5.01 13.33 2.20
N ASP A 107 5.63 13.25 1.02
CA ASP A 107 5.16 13.89 -0.21
C ASP A 107 3.74 13.48 -0.57
N ALA A 108 3.44 12.18 -0.47
CA ALA A 108 2.12 11.65 -0.76
C ALA A 108 1.06 12.18 0.22
N MET A 109 1.40 12.24 1.51
CA MET A 109 0.52 12.81 2.54
C MET A 109 0.20 14.29 2.24
N GLU A 110 1.23 15.09 1.95
CA GLU A 110 1.04 16.51 1.60
C GLU A 110 0.19 16.72 0.36
N LYS A 111 0.46 15.95 -0.70
CA LYS A 111 -0.29 16.03 -1.97
C LYS A 111 -1.77 15.75 -1.73
N ARG A 112 -2.10 14.76 -0.91
CA ARG A 112 -3.49 14.40 -0.60
C ARG A 112 -4.19 15.46 0.29
N HIS A 113 -3.47 16.07 1.23
CA HIS A 113 -3.99 17.24 1.99
C HIS A 113 -4.31 18.45 1.10
N ARG A 114 -3.45 18.77 0.12
CA ARG A 114 -3.67 19.90 -0.80
C ARG A 114 -4.87 19.71 -1.73
N HIS A 115 -5.19 18.46 -2.10
CA HIS A 115 -6.39 18.16 -2.90
C HIS A 115 -7.69 18.27 -2.11
N SER A 116 -7.65 18.23 -0.77
CA SER A 116 -8.82 18.42 0.08
C SER A 116 -9.21 19.90 0.25
N HIS A 117 -8.27 20.84 0.06
CA HIS A 117 -8.49 22.29 0.23
C HIS A 117 -8.90 23.03 -1.07
N ARG A 118 -8.74 22.41 -2.24
CA ARG A 118 -9.11 23.02 -3.54
C ARG A 118 -10.58 22.79 -3.95
N ARG A 119 -11.39 22.10 -3.14
CA ARG A 119 -12.82 21.83 -3.39
C ARG A 119 -13.78 22.71 -2.58
N GLN A 120 -13.29 23.75 -1.90
CA GLN A 120 -14.09 24.62 -1.02
C GLN A 120 -14.11 26.10 -1.46
N ILE A 121 -13.93 26.37 -2.76
CA ILE A 121 -14.11 27.73 -3.33
C ILE A 121 -15.02 27.67 -4.54
#